data_AF-A0AA38CDS9-F1
#
_entry.id   AF-A0AA38CDS9-F1
#
_cell.length_a   1.000
_cell.length_b   1.000
_cell.length_c   1.000
_cell.angle_alpha   90.00
_cell.angle_beta   90.00
_cell.angle_gamma   90.00
#
_symmetry.space_group_name_H-M   'P 1'
#
loop_
_entity.id
_entity.type
_entity.pdbx_description
1 polymer ?
#
loop_
_entity_poly.entity_id
_entity_poly.type
_entity_poly.pdbx_seq_one_letter_code
_entity_poly.pdbx_strand_id
1 'polypeptide(L)'
;LSNETKGQFKYDISVSVLEVYNEHIRDLLAAPPQTGKTIKKLEIKQVAEGLHHVPGLVETQVQSMSEVWEVLQTGSSARDVGSTNANEHSSRSH
;
A
#
# COMPACT_ATOMS: atom_id res chain seq x y z
N LEU A 1 6.59 -49.99 -3.40
CA LEU A 1 7.34 -48.72 -3.39
C LEU A 1 6.40 -47.67 -3.99
N SER A 2 5.58 -47.03 -3.16
CA SER A 2 4.56 -46.08 -3.59
C SER A 2 5.15 -44.68 -3.55
N ASN A 3 5.58 -44.16 -4.69
CA ASN A 3 6.01 -42.77 -4.81
C ASN A 3 4.77 -41.88 -4.82
N GLU A 4 4.38 -41.40 -3.65
CA GLU A 4 3.36 -40.37 -3.48
C GLU A 4 4.01 -39.00 -3.70
N THR A 5 3.94 -38.49 -4.92
CA THR A 5 4.38 -37.12 -5.23
C THR A 5 3.40 -36.15 -4.55
N LYS A 6 3.68 -35.76 -3.31
CA LYS A 6 3.02 -34.64 -2.64
C LYS A 6 3.09 -33.42 -3.55
N GLY A 7 1.94 -32.99 -4.07
CA GLY A 7 1.84 -31.84 -4.96
C GLY A 7 2.49 -30.61 -4.32
N GLN A 8 3.51 -30.07 -4.99
CA GLN A 8 4.19 -28.86 -4.55
C GLN A 8 3.31 -27.66 -4.91
N PHE A 9 2.64 -27.07 -3.90
CA PHE A 9 1.90 -25.82 -4.08
C PHE A 9 2.88 -24.66 -4.25
N LYS A 10 2.65 -23.82 -5.25
CA LYS A 10 3.33 -22.54 -5.43
C LYS A 10 2.40 -21.44 -4.94
N TYR A 11 2.95 -20.51 -4.17
CA TYR A 11 2.24 -19.36 -3.64
C TYR A 11 2.93 -18.09 -4.12
N ASP A 12 2.13 -17.13 -4.55
CA ASP A 12 2.55 -15.76 -4.82
C ASP A 12 1.85 -14.87 -3.81
N ILE A 13 2.64 -14.11 -3.05
CA ILE A 13 2.15 -13.25 -1.98
C ILE A 13 2.56 -11.82 -2.34
N SER A 14 1.60 -10.91 -2.25
CA SER A 14 1.81 -9.48 -2.43
C SER A 14 1.24 -8.71 -1.26
N VAL A 15 1.85 -7.57 -0.94
CA VAL A 15 1.45 -6.69 0.15
C VAL A 15 1.22 -5.29 -0.42
N SER A 16 0.11 -4.67 0.01
CA SER A 16 -0.17 -3.26 -0.20
C SER A 16 -0.39 -2.57 1.13
N VAL A 17 0.03 -1.31 1.22
CA VAL A 17 -0.16 -0.48 2.41
C VAL A 17 -0.75 0.85 1.98
N LEU A 18 -1.91 1.21 2.55
CA LEU A 18 -2.58 2.48 2.32
C LEU A 18 -3.00 3.12 3.64
N GLU A 19 -3.20 4.43 3.63
CA GLU A 19 -3.86 5.16 4.70
C GLU A 19 -5.11 5.87 4.18
N VAL A 20 -6.08 6.06 5.07
CA VAL A 20 -7.22 6.96 4.86
C VAL A 20 -7.02 8.15 5.78
N TYR A 21 -6.83 9.32 5.19
CA TYR A 21 -6.63 10.58 5.91
C TYR A 21 -7.57 11.64 5.35
N ASN A 22 -8.43 12.21 6.22
CA ASN A 22 -9.44 13.19 5.84
C ASN A 22 -10.29 12.75 4.63
N GLU A 23 -10.82 11.52 4.65
CA GLU A 23 -11.60 10.90 3.56
C GLU A 23 -10.84 10.73 2.23
N HIS A 24 -9.51 10.93 2.21
CA HIS A 24 -8.66 10.67 1.06
C HIS A 24 -7.83 9.41 1.26
N ILE A 25 -7.81 8.56 0.25
CA ILE A 25 -6.97 7.36 0.20
C ILE A 25 -5.60 7.74 -0.33
N ARG A 26 -4.56 7.31 0.37
CA ARG A 26 -3.18 7.49 -0.04
C ARG A 26 -2.44 6.16 -0.01
N ASP A 27 -1.72 5.89 -1.09
CA ASP A 27 -0.78 4.78 -1.18
C ASP A 27 0.50 5.12 -0.39
N LEU A 28 0.86 4.28 0.57
CA LEU A 28 2.05 4.46 1.40
C LEU A 28 3.29 3.79 0.81
N LEU A 29 3.13 2.97 -0.24
CA LEU A 29 4.22 2.32 -0.98
C LEU A 29 4.51 3.02 -2.32
N ALA A 30 3.62 3.90 -2.78
CA ALA A 30 3.84 4.68 -3.97
C ALA A 30 5.04 5.64 -3.82
N ALA A 31 5.85 5.72 -4.88
CA ALA A 31 6.92 6.71 -4.94
C ALA A 31 6.34 8.12 -4.79
N PRO A 32 7.04 9.03 -4.06
CA PRO A 32 6.60 10.40 -3.93
C PRO A 32 6.40 11.04 -5.31
N PRO A 33 5.38 11.88 -5.48
CA PRO A 33 5.11 12.51 -6.77
C PRO A 33 6.34 13.33 -7.19
N GLN A 34 6.83 13.05 -8.40
CA GLN A 34 7.83 13.91 -9.03
C GLN A 34 7.21 15.27 -9.33
N THR A 35 8.02 16.33 -9.28
CA THR A 35 7.58 17.71 -9.51
C THR A 35 6.80 17.82 -10.84
N GLY A 36 5.56 18.29 -10.76
CA GLY A 36 4.67 18.45 -11.92
C GLY A 36 3.81 17.22 -12.27
N LYS A 37 3.93 16.09 -11.55
CA LYS A 37 3.06 14.93 -11.73
C LYS A 37 1.88 14.98 -10.76
N THR A 38 0.66 14.91 -11.28
CA THR A 38 -0.55 14.79 -10.46
C THR A 38 -0.52 13.49 -9.66
N ILE A 39 -0.79 13.59 -8.35
CA ILE A 39 -1.01 12.42 -7.49
C ILE A 39 -2.22 11.68 -8.05
N LYS A 40 -2.05 10.40 -8.37
CA LYS A 40 -3.13 9.56 -8.87
C LYS A 40 -4.14 9.40 -7.72
N LYS A 41 -5.35 9.93 -7.88
CA LYS A 41 -6.42 9.78 -6.87
C LYS A 41 -6.82 8.31 -6.80
N LEU A 42 -6.66 7.70 -5.63
CA LEU A 42 -7.14 6.36 -5.36
C LEU A 42 -8.58 6.42 -4.84
N GLU A 43 -9.40 5.47 -5.29
CA GLU A 43 -10.81 5.38 -4.95
C GLU A 43 -11.18 3.92 -4.69
N ILE A 44 -12.02 3.68 -3.68
CA ILE A 44 -12.59 2.35 -3.42
C ILE A 44 -13.62 2.05 -4.49
N LYS A 45 -13.47 0.92 -5.17
CA LYS A 45 -14.45 0.39 -6.11
C LYS A 45 -14.99 -0.93 -5.61
N GLN A 46 -16.32 -1.07 -5.63
CA GLN A 46 -16.97 -2.33 -5.36
C GLN A 46 -16.86 -3.23 -6.60
N VAL A 47 -16.29 -4.43 -6.43
CA VAL A 47 -16.15 -5.42 -7.52
C VAL A 47 -17.21 -6.51 -7.46
N ALA A 48 -17.71 -6.80 -6.26
CA ALA A 48 -18.84 -7.68 -6.00
C ALA A 48 -19.50 -7.29 -4.67
N GLU A 49 -20.62 -7.91 -4.31
CA GLU A 49 -21.25 -7.68 -3.01
C GLU A 49 -20.28 -8.01 -1.86
N GLY A 50 -20.01 -7.03 -1.00
CA GLY A 50 -19.04 -7.14 0.10
C GLY A 50 -17.56 -7.07 -0.30
N LEU A 51 -17.21 -7.13 -1.59
CA LEU A 51 -15.82 -7.11 -2.06
C LEU A 51 -15.45 -5.74 -2.65
N HIS A 52 -14.47 -5.10 -2.02
CA HIS A 52 -13.95 -3.79 -2.40
C HIS A 52 -12.50 -3.90 -2.86
N HIS A 53 -12.16 -3.11 -3.87
CA HIS A 53 -10.82 -3.05 -4.45
C HIS A 53 -10.41 -1.60 -4.68
N VAL A 54 -9.12 -1.29 -4.58
CA VAL A 54 -8.59 0.07 -4.80
C VAL A 54 -7.68 0.03 -6.04
N PRO A 55 -8.21 0.30 -7.24
CA PRO A 55 -7.42 0.18 -8.46
C PRO A 55 -6.26 1.16 -8.49
N GLY A 56 -5.07 0.67 -8.83
CA GLY A 56 -3.86 1.48 -8.93
C GLY A 56 -3.09 1.62 -7.62
N LEU A 57 -3.50 0.91 -6.57
CA LEU A 57 -2.70 0.70 -5.37
C LEU A 57 -1.47 -0.16 -5.71
N VAL A 58 -0.31 0.19 -5.18
CA VAL A 58 0.92 -0.56 -5.35
C VAL A 58 0.87 -1.87 -4.57
N GLU A 59 1.19 -2.96 -5.26
CA GLU A 59 1.34 -4.30 -4.71
C GLU A 59 2.81 -4.70 -4.79
N THR A 60 3.44 -4.94 -3.64
CA THR A 60 4.83 -5.41 -3.56
C THR A 60 4.85 -6.91 -3.33
N GLN A 61 5.44 -7.66 -4.26
CA GLN A 61 5.61 -9.10 -4.11
C GLN A 61 6.62 -9.39 -2.99
N VAL A 62 6.31 -10.37 -2.15
CA VAL A 62 7.14 -10.77 -1.01
C VAL A 62 7.33 -12.29 -0.99
N GLN A 63 8.52 -12.71 -0.60
CA GLN A 63 8.89 -14.14 -0.50
C GLN A 63 9.21 -14.57 0.93
N SER A 64 9.29 -13.62 1.86
CA SER A 64 9.64 -13.88 3.25
C SER A 64 8.95 -12.94 4.22
N MET A 65 8.87 -13.35 5.50
CA MET A 65 8.33 -12.50 6.57
C MET A 65 9.17 -11.24 6.78
N SER A 66 10.48 -11.32 6.54
CA SER A 66 11.38 -10.16 6.61
C SER A 66 11.00 -9.11 5.56
N GLU A 67 10.75 -9.52 4.32
CA GLU A 67 10.31 -8.61 3.26
C GLU A 67 8.96 -7.96 3.59
N VAL A 68 8.01 -8.71 4.17
CA VAL A 68 6.75 -8.14 4.67
C VAL A 68 7.03 -7.03 5.68
N TRP A 69 7.93 -7.28 6.64
CA TRP A 69 8.29 -6.30 7.65
C TRP A 69 8.94 -5.04 7.04
N GLU A 70 9.83 -5.20 6.06
CA GLU A 70 10.47 -4.08 5.35
C GLU A 70 9.44 -3.22 4.59
N VAL A 71 8.45 -3.85 3.94
CA VAL A 71 7.36 -3.16 3.26
C VAL A 71 6.52 -2.35 4.26
N LEU A 72 6.17 -2.93 5.41
CA LEU A 72 5.43 -2.25 6.46
C LEU A 72 6.23 -1.07 7.06
N GLN A 73 7.53 -1.23 7.27
CA GLN A 73 8.39 -0.17 7.80
C GLN A 73 8.53 0.99 6.80
N THR A 74 8.59 0.69 5.50
CA THR A 74 8.55 1.70 4.44
C THR A 74 7.24 2.48 4.47
N GLY A 75 6.11 1.79 4.56
CA GLY A 75 4.79 2.42 4.67
C GLY A 75 4.65 3.30 5.93
N SER A 76 5.17 2.84 7.07
CA SER A 76 5.19 3.63 8.31
C SER A 76 6.01 4.91 8.16
N SER A 77 7.18 4.83 7.54
CA SER A 77 8.04 6.00 7.31
C SER A 77 7.37 7.02 6.37
N ALA A 78 6.68 6.55 5.33
CA ALA A 78 5.93 7.40 4.42
C ALA A 78 4.77 8.13 5.11
N ARG A 79 4.10 7.47 6.06
CA ARG A 79 3.04 8.05 6.89
C ARG A 79 3.56 9.15 7.81
N ASP A 80 4.72 8.94 8.44
CA ASP A 80 5.32 9.93 9.35
C ASP A 80 5.74 11.21 8.59
N VAL A 81 6.36 11.05 7.42
CA VAL A 81 6.67 12.17 6.52
C VAL A 81 5.39 12.87 6.05
N GLY A 82 4.37 12.09 5.68
CA GLY A 82 3.05 12.59 5.30
C GLY A 82 2.40 13.44 6.37
N SER A 83 2.41 12.97 7.61
CA SER A 83 1.85 13.65 8.77
C SER A 83 2.62 14.94 9.05
N THR A 84 3.95 14.93 8.94
CA THR A 84 4.78 16.12 9.12
C THR A 84 4.46 17.19 8.07
N ASN A 85 4.37 16.82 6.79
CA ASN A 85 4.06 17.75 5.70
C ASN A 85 2.61 18.29 5.77
N ALA A 86 1.65 17.46 6.20
CA ALA A 86 0.27 17.89 6.44
C ALA A 86 0.18 18.85 7.64
N ASN A 87 0.92 18.56 8.72
CA ASN A 87 0.94 19.38 9.92
C ASN A 87 1.67 20.73 9.69
N GLU A 88 2.68 20.78 8.82
CA GLU A 88 3.37 22.03 8.46
C GLU A 88 2.45 23.03 7.73
N HIS A 89 1.35 22.55 7.15
CA HIS A 89 0.34 23.40 6.53
C HIS A 89 -0.75 23.91 7.51
N SER A 90 -0.79 23.37 8.74
CA SER A 90 -1.79 23.75 9.76
C SER A 90 -1.42 24.99 10.57
N SER A 91 -0.15 25.39 10.59
CA SER A 91 0.34 26.58 11.30
C SER A 91 0.20 27.90 10.53
N ARG A 92 -0.40 27.89 9.34
CA ARG A 92 -0.68 29.08 8.52
C ARG A 92 -2.15 29.54 8.53
N SER A 93 -2.98 28.95 9.37
CA SER A 93 -4.34 29.46 9.62
C SER A 93 -4.33 30.30 10.90
N HIS A 94 -3.70 31.47 10.83
CA HIS A 94 -4.05 32.66 11.62
C HIS A 94 -3.41 33.91 11.00
#